data_AF-A0A1C9A0V5-F1
#
_entry.id   AF-A0A1C9A0V5-F1
#
_cell.length_a   1.000
_cell.length_b   1.000
_cell.length_c   1.000
_cell.angle_alpha   90.00
_cell.angle_beta   90.00
_cell.angle_gamma   90.00
#
_symmetry.space_group_name_H-M   'P 1'
#
loop_
_entity.id
_entity.type
_entity.pdbx_description
1 polymer ?
#
loop_
_entity_poly.entity_id
_entity_poly.type
_entity_poly.pdbx_seq_one_letter_code
_entity_poly.pdbx_strand_id
1 'polypeptide(L)'
;MNLSLLYYDIVCYIVAVCVFIVCFVYVLLCWNVVFGVGTVNFGSENQIMELVWTVIPTVVVLVLCALNVNFITSDLDCFSSETIKVVGHQWYWTYEYFGGGYDSFPIGDYFVVDKPLRMVYGVPYHLVVTS
;
A
#
# COMPACT_ATOMS: atom_id res chain seq x y z
N MET A 1 -3.40 9.47 -15.77
CA MET A 1 -3.55 9.29 -14.31
C MET A 1 -2.85 8.01 -13.93
N ASN A 2 -2.02 8.03 -12.89
CA ASN A 2 -1.25 6.85 -12.49
C ASN A 2 -2.20 5.87 -11.79
N LEU A 3 -2.36 4.67 -12.34
CA LEU A 3 -3.35 3.69 -11.89
C LEU A 3 -3.06 3.22 -10.44
N SER A 4 -1.78 3.26 -10.06
CA SER A 4 -1.28 3.00 -8.70
C SER A 4 -1.74 4.04 -7.68
N LEU A 5 -1.72 5.32 -8.01
CA LEU A 5 -2.22 6.40 -7.15
C LEU A 5 -3.72 6.25 -6.90
N LEU A 6 -4.48 5.95 -7.94
CA LEU A 6 -5.93 5.74 -7.84
C LEU A 6 -6.27 4.52 -6.96
N TYR A 7 -5.52 3.43 -7.08
CA TYR A 7 -5.68 2.26 -6.20
C TYR A 7 -5.40 2.61 -4.73
N TYR A 8 -4.31 3.34 -4.45
CA TYR A 8 -3.97 3.75 -3.09
C TYR A 8 -5.05 4.64 -2.47
N ASP A 9 -5.58 5.59 -3.24
CA ASP A 9 -6.67 6.46 -2.80
C ASP A 9 -7.95 5.68 -2.48
N ILE A 10 -8.31 4.68 -3.30
CA ILE A 10 -9.47 3.81 -3.06
C ILE A 10 -9.29 2.99 -1.76
N VAL A 11 -8.11 2.39 -1.56
CA VAL A 11 -7.83 1.59 -0.35
C VAL A 11 -7.89 2.47 0.89
N CYS A 12 -7.26 3.65 0.86
CA CYS A 12 -7.26 4.60 1.96
C CYS A 12 -8.69 5.04 2.32
N TYR A 13 -9.52 5.35 1.32
CA TYR A 13 -10.91 5.74 1.52
C TYR A 13 -11.73 4.63 2.18
N ILE A 14 -11.59 3.38 1.70
CA ILE A 14 -12.32 2.24 2.27
C ILE A 14 -11.92 2.02 3.73
N VAL A 15 -10.62 2.08 4.05
CA VAL A 15 -10.14 1.94 5.43
C VAL A 15 -10.69 3.06 6.32
N ALA A 16 -10.67 4.31 5.85
CA ALA A 16 -11.20 5.45 6.59
C ALA A 16 -12.70 5.29 6.90
N VAL A 17 -13.50 4.84 5.93
CA VAL A 17 -14.94 4.57 6.12
C VAL A 17 -15.16 3.43 7.11
N CYS A 18 -14.40 2.33 7.02
CA CYS A 18 -14.51 1.21 7.96
C CYS A 18 -14.22 1.65 9.40
N VAL A 19 -13.14 2.41 9.62
CA VAL A 19 -12.80 2.95 10.95
C VAL A 19 -13.86 3.91 11.45
N PHE A 20 -14.33 4.82 10.59
CA PHE A 20 -15.38 5.78 10.93
C PHE A 20 -16.67 5.10 11.38
N ILE A 21 -17.15 4.08 10.66
CA ILE A 21 -18.38 3.35 11.00
C ILE A 21 -18.25 2.69 12.38
N VAL A 22 -17.14 2.01 12.66
CA VAL A 22 -16.91 1.34 13.95
C VAL A 22 -16.86 2.36 15.08
N CYS A 23 -16.12 3.45 14.92
CA CYS A 23 -16.06 4.52 15.91
C CYS A 23 -17.44 5.16 16.14
N PHE A 24 -18.19 5.43 15.07
CA PHE A 24 -19.51 6.03 15.16
C PHE A 24 -20.50 5.13 15.91
N VAL A 25 -20.56 3.84 15.59
CA VAL A 25 -21.40 2.87 16.30
C VAL A 25 -21.01 2.78 17.78
N TYR A 26 -19.70 2.74 18.07
CA TYR A 26 -19.23 2.68 19.45
C TYR A 26 -19.61 3.92 20.25
N VAL A 27 -19.52 5.12 19.65
CA VAL A 27 -19.97 6.38 20.27
C VAL A 27 -21.47 6.35 20.55
N LEU A 28 -22.29 5.85 19.61
CA LEU A 28 -23.73 5.71 19.82
C LEU A 28 -24.07 4.73 20.95
N LEU A 29 -23.36 3.61 21.04
CA LEU A 29 -23.51 2.65 22.15
C LEU A 29 -23.12 3.26 23.49
N CYS A 30 -21.96 3.94 23.56
CA CYS A 30 -21.54 4.66 24.77
C CYS A 30 -22.57 5.72 25.18
N TRP A 31 -23.11 6.48 24.23
CA TRP A 31 -24.15 7.48 24.50
C TRP A 31 -25.41 6.84 25.07
N ASN A 32 -25.83 5.69 24.52
CA ASN A 32 -27.00 4.95 25.01
C ASN A 32 -26.79 4.42 26.44
N VAL A 33 -25.58 3.92 26.77
CA VAL A 33 -25.25 3.45 28.13
C VAL A 33 -25.21 4.59 29.14
N VAL A 34 -24.70 5.77 28.76
CA VAL A 34 -24.53 6.91 29.69
C VAL A 34 -25.82 7.71 29.90
N PHE A 35 -26.63 7.90 28.86
CA PHE A 35 -27.82 8.77 28.90
C PHE A 35 -29.16 8.01 28.70
N GLY A 36 -29.13 6.71 28.43
CA GLY A 36 -30.33 5.92 28.18
C GLY A 36 -31.09 5.57 29.45
N VAL A 37 -32.38 5.91 29.49
CA VAL A 37 -33.33 5.47 30.53
C VAL A 37 -34.01 4.19 30.07
N GLY A 38 -33.60 3.06 30.64
CA GLY A 38 -34.32 1.79 30.51
C GLY A 38 -33.71 0.77 29.54
N THR A 39 -33.66 -0.48 30.01
CA THR A 39 -33.31 -1.67 29.25
C THR A 39 -34.42 -1.99 28.25
N VAL A 40 -34.26 -1.54 27.01
CA VAL A 40 -35.03 -2.08 25.88
C VAL A 40 -34.46 -3.45 25.53
N ASN A 41 -35.13 -4.50 26.02
CA ASN A 41 -34.82 -5.88 25.72
C ASN A 41 -35.31 -6.19 24.28
N PHE A 42 -34.48 -5.84 23.30
CA PHE A 42 -34.67 -6.34 21.93
C PHE A 42 -34.31 -7.82 21.93
N GLY A 43 -35.20 -8.67 21.37
CA GLY A 43 -34.98 -10.11 21.28
C GLY A 43 -33.57 -10.44 20.79
N SER A 44 -32.95 -11.43 21.45
CA SER A 44 -31.50 -11.61 21.60
C SER A 44 -30.68 -11.85 20.32
N GLU A 45 -31.30 -11.96 19.16
CA GLU A 45 -30.57 -12.15 17.90
C GLU A 45 -31.46 -11.83 16.70
N ASN A 46 -30.98 -10.95 15.83
CA ASN A 46 -31.57 -10.74 14.51
C ASN A 46 -30.62 -11.32 13.47
N GLN A 47 -30.84 -12.59 13.11
CA GLN A 47 -30.03 -13.33 12.14
C GLN A 47 -29.90 -12.60 10.80
N ILE A 48 -30.91 -11.83 10.39
CA ILE A 48 -30.87 -11.05 9.14
C ILE A 48 -29.87 -9.90 9.27
N MET A 49 -29.83 -9.21 10.42
CA MET A 49 -28.88 -8.12 10.66
C MET A 49 -27.44 -8.65 10.74
N GLU A 50 -27.26 -9.80 11.37
CA GLU A 50 -25.97 -10.49 11.44
C GLU A 50 -25.45 -10.90 10.06
N LEU A 51 -26.33 -11.43 9.21
CA LEU A 51 -25.99 -11.74 7.83
C LEU A 51 -25.58 -10.48 7.05
N VAL A 52 -26.30 -9.36 7.21
CA VAL A 52 -26.01 -8.13 6.49
C VAL A 52 -24.63 -7.57 6.87
N TRP A 53 -24.31 -7.46 8.17
CA TRP A 53 -23.01 -6.92 8.59
C TRP A 53 -21.84 -7.89 8.41
N THR A 54 -22.08 -9.17 8.10
CA THR A 54 -21.02 -10.13 7.75
C THR A 54 -20.80 -10.20 6.23
N VAL A 55 -21.88 -10.15 5.43
CA VAL A 55 -21.79 -10.19 3.97
C VAL A 55 -21.22 -8.89 3.40
N ILE A 56 -21.58 -7.73 3.95
CA ILE A 56 -21.07 -6.45 3.43
C ILE A 56 -19.53 -6.37 3.53
N PRO A 57 -18.89 -6.59 4.69
CA PRO A 57 -17.43 -6.53 4.78
C PRO A 57 -16.72 -7.61 3.96
N THR A 58 -17.28 -8.82 3.86
CA THR A 58 -16.66 -9.90 3.08
C THR A 58 -16.65 -9.59 1.58
N VAL A 59 -17.72 -9.01 1.03
CA VAL A 59 -17.76 -8.57 -0.37
C VAL A 59 -16.76 -7.44 -0.63
N VAL A 60 -16.64 -6.46 0.28
CA VAL A 60 -15.65 -5.38 0.14
C VAL A 60 -14.22 -5.93 0.09
N VAL A 61 -13.88 -6.87 0.97
CA VAL A 61 -12.55 -7.52 0.98
C VAL A 61 -12.30 -8.32 -0.31
N LEU A 62 -13.31 -9.02 -0.84
CA LEU A 62 -13.19 -9.74 -2.11
C LEU A 62 -12.89 -8.81 -3.29
N VAL A 63 -13.58 -7.67 -3.39
CA VAL A 63 -13.33 -6.68 -4.44
C VAL A 63 -11.91 -6.12 -4.33
N LEU A 64 -11.46 -5.79 -3.11
CA LEU A 64 -10.10 -5.33 -2.87
C LEU A 64 -9.04 -6.36 -3.26
N CYS A 65 -9.27 -7.63 -2.94
CA CYS A 65 -8.39 -8.73 -3.33
C CYS A 65 -8.28 -8.83 -4.85
N ALA A 66 -9.41 -8.78 -5.56
CA ALA A 66 -9.42 -8.84 -7.03
C ALA A 66 -8.64 -7.68 -7.67
N LEU A 67 -8.80 -6.45 -7.15
CA LEU A 67 -8.04 -5.29 -7.62
C LEU A 67 -6.53 -5.42 -7.32
N ASN A 68 -6.19 -5.91 -6.13
CA ASN A 68 -4.80 -6.10 -5.71
C ASN A 68 -4.08 -7.14 -6.57
N VAL A 69 -4.73 -8.27 -6.89
CA VAL A 69 -4.16 -9.31 -7.75
C VAL A 69 -3.87 -8.76 -9.14
N ASN A 70 -4.82 -8.04 -9.76
CA ASN A 70 -4.59 -7.42 -11.08
C ASN A 70 -3.40 -6.45 -11.06
N PHE A 71 -3.24 -5.70 -9.96
CA PHE A 71 -2.13 -4.77 -9.80
C PHE A 71 -0.79 -5.51 -9.74
N ILE A 72 -0.67 -6.51 -8.86
CA ILE A 72 0.56 -7.31 -8.72
C ILE A 72 0.93 -7.96 -10.07
N THR A 73 -0.04 -8.54 -10.78
CA THR A 73 0.24 -9.16 -12.08
C THR A 73 0.70 -8.14 -13.12
N SER A 74 0.18 -6.91 -13.09
CA SER A 74 0.60 -5.87 -14.04
C SER A 74 2.03 -5.36 -13.80
N ASP A 75 2.50 -5.36 -12.55
CA ASP A 75 3.88 -4.98 -12.22
C ASP A 75 4.88 -6.11 -12.57
N LEU A 76 4.44 -7.37 -12.52
CA LEU A 76 5.28 -8.53 -12.88
C LEU A 76 5.57 -8.61 -14.38
N ASP A 77 4.68 -8.07 -15.23
CA ASP A 77 4.80 -8.11 -16.69
C ASP A 77 5.78 -7.05 -17.27
N CYS A 78 6.63 -6.45 -16.44
CA CYS A 78 7.62 -5.49 -16.92
C CYS A 78 8.77 -6.24 -17.63
N PHE A 79 8.64 -6.43 -18.95
CA PHE A 79 9.75 -6.78 -19.83
C PHE A 79 10.82 -5.70 -19.70
N SER A 80 11.82 -5.94 -18.84
CA SER A 80 12.92 -5.00 -18.68
C SER A 80 13.79 -5.04 -19.93
N SER A 81 14.00 -3.87 -20.52
CA SER A 81 14.92 -3.71 -21.62
C SER A 81 16.37 -3.68 -21.14
N GLU A 82 16.60 -3.27 -19.89
CA GLU A 82 17.93 -2.96 -19.38
C GLU A 82 18.14 -3.36 -17.92
N THR A 83 19.25 -4.04 -17.62
CA THR A 83 19.59 -4.45 -16.25
C THR A 83 20.74 -3.62 -15.69
N ILE A 84 20.55 -3.03 -14.50
CA ILE A 84 21.58 -2.31 -13.75
C ILE A 84 21.86 -3.09 -12.47
N LYS A 85 23.13 -3.39 -12.19
CA LYS A 85 23.52 -4.03 -10.94
C LYS A 85 24.01 -2.97 -9.95
N VAL A 86 23.46 -3.02 -8.73
CA VAL A 86 23.75 -2.09 -7.64
C VAL A 86 24.41 -2.88 -6.52
N VAL A 87 25.65 -2.55 -6.18
CA VAL A 87 26.42 -3.20 -5.11
C VAL A 87 26.56 -2.25 -3.92
N GLY A 88 26.10 -2.67 -2.75
CA GLY A 88 26.18 -1.90 -1.51
C GLY A 88 27.44 -2.21 -0.72
N HIS A 89 28.33 -1.23 -0.60
CA HIS A 89 29.53 -1.33 0.22
C HIS A 89 29.35 -0.53 1.53
N GLN A 90 30.31 -0.64 2.45
CA GLN A 90 30.30 0.17 3.67
C GLN A 90 30.44 1.66 3.32
N TRP A 91 29.32 2.37 3.42
CA TRP A 91 29.09 3.81 3.19
C TRP A 91 29.21 4.33 1.75
N TYR A 92 29.17 3.46 0.74
CA TYR A 92 29.06 3.87 -0.67
C TYR A 92 28.37 2.79 -1.52
N TRP A 93 27.98 3.16 -2.73
CA TRP A 93 27.31 2.27 -3.68
C TRP A 93 28.07 2.21 -4.99
N THR A 94 28.11 1.03 -5.61
CA THR A 94 28.72 0.83 -6.93
C THR A 94 27.63 0.45 -7.92
N TYR A 95 27.59 1.14 -9.06
CA TYR A 95 26.64 0.89 -10.13
C TYR A 95 27.35 0.28 -11.33
N GLU A 96 26.92 -0.90 -11.77
CA GLU A 96 27.42 -1.60 -12.95
C GLU A 96 26.37 -1.59 -14.07
N TYR A 97 26.77 -1.10 -15.25
CA TYR A 97 25.93 -0.99 -16.44
C TYR A 97 26.74 -1.29 -17.71
N PHE A 98 26.30 -2.27 -18.53
CA PHE A 98 26.91 -2.63 -19.82
C PHE A 98 28.45 -2.75 -19.84
N GLY A 99 29.05 -3.25 -18.76
CA GLY A 99 30.50 -3.46 -18.67
C GLY A 99 31.29 -2.25 -18.15
N GLY A 100 30.64 -1.13 -17.82
CA GLY A 100 31.21 -0.05 -17.04
C GLY A 100 30.69 -0.04 -15.61
N GLY A 101 31.56 0.20 -14.63
CA GLY A 101 31.20 0.34 -13.23
C GLY A 101 31.74 1.65 -12.65
N TYR A 102 30.96 2.31 -11.79
CA TYR A 102 31.46 3.46 -11.03
C TYR A 102 30.94 3.47 -9.60
N ASP A 103 31.79 3.96 -8.71
CA ASP A 103 31.49 4.15 -7.30
C ASP A 103 30.86 5.53 -7.08
N SER A 104 29.83 5.55 -6.24
CA SER A 104 29.06 6.72 -5.82
C SER A 104 29.22 6.91 -4.31
N PHE A 105 29.91 7.99 -3.93
CA PHE A 105 30.16 8.38 -2.56
C PHE A 105 29.21 9.48 -2.09
N PRO A 106 28.77 9.46 -0.82
CA PRO A 106 28.00 10.56 -0.25
C PRO A 106 28.85 11.82 -0.12
N ILE A 107 28.25 12.99 -0.40
CA ILE A 107 28.81 14.32 -0.21
C ILE A 107 27.97 15.07 0.82
N GLY A 108 28.62 15.79 1.74
CA GLY A 108 27.96 16.71 2.67
C GLY A 108 26.95 15.99 3.57
N ASP A 109 25.66 16.37 3.49
CA ASP A 109 24.55 15.89 4.32
C ASP A 109 24.08 14.45 4.01
N TYR A 110 24.93 13.60 3.41
CA TYR A 110 24.66 12.21 3.02
C TYR A 110 23.53 11.96 1.99
N PHE A 111 22.63 12.92 1.77
CA PHE A 111 21.56 12.84 0.77
C PHE A 111 22.01 13.19 -0.65
N VAL A 112 23.15 13.86 -0.79
CA VAL A 112 23.76 14.19 -2.07
C VAL A 112 24.92 13.23 -2.31
N VAL A 113 25.08 12.77 -3.55
CA VAL A 113 26.19 11.90 -3.97
C VAL A 113 27.01 12.57 -5.05
N ASP A 114 28.28 12.17 -5.18
CA ASP A 114 29.19 12.66 -6.22
C ASP A 114 28.71 12.26 -7.64
N LYS A 115 28.30 11.01 -7.81
CA LYS A 115 27.90 10.42 -9.08
C LYS A 115 26.52 9.77 -8.96
N PRO A 116 25.43 10.52 -9.19
CA PRO A 116 24.08 9.97 -9.12
C PRO A 116 23.82 8.99 -10.28
N LEU A 117 23.02 7.96 -10.01
CA LEU A 117 22.48 7.08 -11.04
C LEU A 117 21.57 7.86 -11.98
N ARG A 118 21.91 7.91 -13.26
CA ARG A 118 21.12 8.59 -14.30
C ARG A 118 20.44 7.55 -15.18
N MET A 119 19.11 7.62 -15.24
CA MET A 119 18.27 6.72 -16.04
C MET A 119 17.54 7.53 -17.12
N VAL A 120 17.31 6.92 -18.28
CA VAL A 120 16.53 7.54 -19.36
C VAL A 120 15.04 7.38 -19.05
N TYR A 121 14.30 8.47 -19.16
CA TYR A 121 12.85 8.45 -18.93
C TYR A 121 12.14 7.57 -19.96
N GLY A 122 11.21 6.72 -19.49
CA GLY A 122 10.40 5.85 -20.34
C GLY A 122 11.02 4.50 -20.70
N VAL A 123 12.20 4.17 -20.16
CA VAL A 123 12.86 2.87 -20.34
C VAL A 123 12.65 2.01 -19.09
N PRO A 124 12.18 0.76 -19.23
CA PRO A 124 12.00 -0.15 -18.10
C PRO A 124 13.34 -0.78 -17.67
N TYR A 125 13.89 -0.29 -16.55
CA TYR A 125 15.11 -0.83 -15.93
C TYR A 125 14.80 -1.91 -14.88
N HIS A 126 15.57 -2.98 -14.88
CA HIS A 126 15.58 -4.00 -13.83
C HIS A 126 16.82 -3.80 -12.96
N LEU A 127 16.61 -3.50 -11.67
CA LEU A 127 17.68 -3.25 -10.72
C LEU A 127 18.00 -4.54 -9.95
N VAL A 128 19.22 -5.04 -10.08
CA VAL A 128 19.72 -6.17 -9.30
C VAL A 128 20.55 -5.62 -8.15
N VAL A 129 20.02 -5.68 -6.93
CA VAL A 129 20.69 -5.15 -5.75
C VAL A 129 21.40 -6.26 -4.99
N THR A 130 22.69 -6.08 -4.72
CA THR A 130 23.54 -6.98 -3.93
C THR A 130 24.38 -6.17 -2.93
N SER A 131 24.97 -6.82 -1.93
CA SER A 131 25.90 -6.21 -0.96
C SER A 131 27.23 -6.96 -0.96
#